data_AF-A0A6M0HMV4-F1
#
_entry.id   AF-A0A6M0HMV4-F1
#
_cell.length_a   1.000
_cell.length_b   1.000
_cell.length_c   1.000
_cell.angle_alpha   90.00
_cell.angle_beta   90.00
_cell.angle_gamma   90.00
#
_symmetry.space_group_name_H-M   'P 1'
#
loop_
_entity.id
_entity.type
_entity.pdbx_description
1 polymer ?
#
loop_
_entity_poly.entity_id
_entity_poly.type
_entity_poly.pdbx_seq_one_letter_code
_entity_poly.pdbx_strand_id
1 'polypeptide(L)'
;MHAPPWNAQSLEDFVEDAINDKVSLVAVVGHDCRRVEDVIEELIVGDGSDDTRRLTSTSHPDESIDEVRAFVSTWTLDLDPEEPIKEVYL
;
A
#
# COMPACT_ATOMS: atom_id res chain seq x y z
N MET A 1 18.38 -14.48 -7.40
CA MET A 1 18.52 -13.01 -7.37
C MET A 1 17.17 -12.47 -6.97
N HIS A 2 17.04 -11.94 -5.75
CA HIS A 2 15.83 -11.21 -5.37
C HIS A 2 15.94 -9.86 -6.05
N ALA A 3 15.06 -9.58 -7.02
CA ALA A 3 14.88 -8.22 -7.48
C ALA A 3 14.40 -7.39 -6.29
N PRO A 4 14.77 -6.10 -6.19
CA PRO A 4 14.20 -5.25 -5.16
C PRO A 4 12.67 -5.22 -5.25
N PRO A 5 11.95 -5.07 -4.13
CA PRO A 5 10.49 -5.22 -4.10
C PRO A 5 9.76 -4.28 -5.07
N TRP A 6 10.31 -3.08 -5.33
CA TRP A 6 9.79 -2.11 -6.30
C TRP A 6 9.97 -2.49 -7.78
N ASN A 7 10.54 -3.65 -8.09
CA ASN A 7 10.71 -4.16 -9.46
C ASN A 7 10.32 -5.65 -9.56
N ALA A 8 9.44 -6.10 -8.66
CA ALA A 8 8.99 -7.47 -8.60
C ALA A 8 7.54 -7.59 -9.10
N GLN A 9 7.25 -8.63 -9.88
CA GLN A 9 5.89 -8.97 -10.31
C GLN A 9 4.94 -9.11 -9.10
N SER A 10 5.47 -9.56 -7.95
CA SER A 10 4.70 -9.69 -6.72
C SER A 10 4.16 -8.37 -6.18
N LEU A 11 4.79 -7.22 -6.48
CA LEU A 11 4.26 -5.91 -6.09
C LEU A 11 3.11 -5.49 -7.00
N GLU A 12 3.24 -5.71 -8.31
CA GLU A 12 2.18 -5.43 -9.27
C GLU A 12 0.93 -6.27 -8.99
N ASP A 13 1.10 -7.57 -8.80
CA ASP A 13 0.01 -8.49 -8.46
C ASP A 13 -0.68 -8.06 -7.15
N PHE A 14 0.11 -7.66 -6.14
CA PHE A 14 -0.43 -7.15 -4.88
C PHE A 14 -1.26 -5.87 -5.05
N VAL A 15 -0.80 -4.93 -5.87
CA VAL A 15 -1.54 -3.67 -6.09
C VAL A 15 -2.85 -3.93 -6.81
N GLU A 16 -2.86 -4.80 -7.83
CA GLU A 16 -4.10 -5.18 -8.52
C GLU A 16 -5.08 -5.90 -7.59
N ASP A 17 -4.60 -6.84 -6.77
CA ASP A 17 -5.43 -7.51 -5.77
C ASP A 17 -6.01 -6.50 -4.77
N ALA A 18 -5.20 -5.56 -4.26
CA ALA A 18 -5.65 -4.52 -3.34
C ALA A 18 -6.74 -3.60 -3.95
N ILE A 19 -6.60 -3.23 -5.21
CA ILE A 19 -7.61 -2.43 -5.94
C ILE A 19 -8.91 -3.23 -6.10
N ASN A 20 -8.82 -4.50 -6.50
CA ASN A 20 -9.98 -5.37 -6.67
C ASN A 20 -10.72 -5.64 -5.36
N ASP A 21 -9.97 -5.79 -4.27
CA ASP A 21 -10.48 -5.97 -2.91
C ASP A 21 -10.99 -4.67 -2.27
N LYS A 22 -10.88 -3.53 -2.98
CA LYS A 22 -11.28 -2.19 -2.51
C LYS A 22 -10.56 -1.75 -1.24
N VAL A 23 -9.30 -2.13 -1.11
CA VAL A 23 -8.43 -1.67 -0.04
C VAL A 23 -8.37 -0.14 -0.07
N SER A 24 -8.62 0.48 1.09
CA SER A 24 -8.62 1.94 1.20
C SER A 24 -7.21 2.51 1.37
N LEU A 25 -6.31 1.79 2.03
CA LEU A 25 -4.97 2.25 2.38
C LEU A 25 -3.95 1.11 2.32
N VAL A 26 -2.81 1.36 1.67
CA VAL A 26 -1.58 0.58 1.79
C VAL A 26 -0.51 1.45 2.45
N ALA A 27 -0.12 1.10 3.67
CA ALA A 27 0.98 1.73 4.39
C ALA A 27 2.25 0.90 4.25
N VAL A 28 3.29 1.47 3.64
CA VAL A 28 4.57 0.79 3.36
C VAL A 28 5.61 1.20 4.38
N VAL A 29 6.19 0.20 5.06
CA VAL A 29 7.24 0.38 6.07
C VAL A 29 8.49 -0.43 5.69
N GLY A 30 9.67 0.11 6.00
CA GLY A 30 10.95 -0.58 5.81
C GLY A 30 11.90 0.10 4.83
N HIS A 31 13.02 -0.57 4.54
CA HIS A 31 14.05 -0.04 3.67
C HIS A 31 13.49 0.24 2.26
N ASP A 32 13.77 1.42 1.71
CA ASP A 32 13.27 1.92 0.42
C ASP A 32 11.74 2.01 0.30
N CYS A 33 10.99 2.09 1.40
CA CYS A 33 9.52 2.18 1.36
C CYS A 33 8.98 3.33 0.49
N ARG A 34 9.70 4.47 0.43
CA ARG A 34 9.36 5.58 -0.48
C ARG A 34 9.37 5.16 -1.94
N ARG A 35 10.37 4.37 -2.34
CA ARG A 35 10.49 3.90 -3.73
C ARG A 35 9.47 2.82 -4.07
N VAL A 36 9.07 2.03 -3.08
CA VAL A 36 7.95 1.08 -3.22
C VAL A 36 6.63 1.85 -3.37
N GLU A 37 6.40 2.88 -2.57
CA GLU A 37 5.24 3.77 -2.71
C GLU A 37 5.19 4.46 -4.07
N ASP A 38 6.30 5.02 -4.57
CA ASP A 38 6.37 5.63 -5.91
C ASP A 38 5.85 4.67 -7.00
N VAL A 39 6.22 3.39 -6.91
CA VAL A 39 5.77 2.35 -7.86
C VAL A 39 4.30 1.99 -7.65
N ILE A 40 3.84 1.90 -6.39
CA ILE A 40 2.41 1.70 -6.10
C ILE A 40 1.59 2.85 -6.69
N GLU A 41 1.99 4.10 -6.51
CA GLU A 41 1.31 5.27 -7.07
C GLU A 41 1.28 5.24 -8.60
N GLU A 42 2.38 4.87 -9.25
CA GLU A 42 2.44 4.70 -10.71
C GLU A 42 1.46 3.62 -11.19
N LEU A 43 1.41 2.48 -10.49
CA LEU A 43 0.47 1.38 -10.81
C LEU A 43 -0.99 1.77 -10.59
N ILE A 44 -1.30 2.56 -9.55
CA ILE A 44 -2.65 3.06 -9.29
C ILE A 44 -3.10 3.96 -10.43
N VAL A 45 -2.26 4.92 -10.84
CA VAL A 45 -2.55 5.85 -11.94
C VAL A 45 -2.69 5.09 -13.28
N GLY A 46 -1.88 4.06 -13.50
CA GLY A 46 -1.89 3.27 -14.71
C GLY A 46 -1.68 4.13 -15.96
N ASP A 47 -2.47 3.90 -17.01
CA ASP A 47 -2.46 4.71 -18.23
C ASP A 47 -3.41 5.93 -18.17
N GLY A 48 -4.05 6.17 -17.01
CA GLY A 48 -5.00 7.24 -16.79
C GLY A 48 -6.35 7.06 -17.48
N SER A 49 -6.65 5.89 -18.07
CA SER A 49 -7.92 5.61 -18.74
C SER A 49 -9.04 5.16 -17.79
N ASP A 50 -8.68 4.63 -16.63
CA ASP A 50 -9.60 4.13 -15.61
C ASP A 50 -9.56 5.02 -14.35
N ASP A 51 -10.55 5.91 -14.23
CA ASP A 51 -10.70 6.83 -13.10
C ASP A 51 -11.34 6.18 -11.86
N THR A 52 -11.66 4.88 -11.94
CA THR A 52 -12.26 4.12 -10.85
C THR A 52 -11.21 3.48 -9.93
N ARG A 53 -9.95 3.39 -10.38
CA ARG A 53 -8.81 2.88 -9.60
C ARG A 53 -8.55 3.79 -8.41
N ARG A 54 -9.00 3.35 -7.23
CA ARG A 54 -8.88 4.08 -5.97
C ARG A 54 -8.15 3.23 -4.94
N LEU A 55 -6.97 3.70 -4.56
CA LEU A 55 -6.18 3.17 -3.46
C LEU A 55 -5.33 4.33 -2.92
N THR A 56 -5.26 4.52 -1.61
CA THR A 56 -4.32 5.47 -0.99
C THR A 56 -3.07 4.71 -0.58
N SER A 57 -1.90 5.29 -0.82
CA SER A 57 -0.61 4.78 -0.34
C SER A 57 0.04 5.80 0.61
N THR A 58 0.79 5.29 1.58
CA THR A 58 1.68 6.08 2.44
C THR A 58 3.00 5.34 2.64
N SER A 59 4.14 6.04 2.64
CA SER A 59 5.43 5.47 3.06
C SER A 59 5.91 6.01 4.41
N HIS A 60 6.49 5.11 5.20
CA HIS A 60 6.87 5.31 6.59
C HIS A 60 8.35 4.95 6.81
N PRO A 61 9.31 5.77 6.35
CA PRO A 61 10.73 5.44 6.34
C PRO A 61 11.41 5.51 7.72
N ASP A 62 10.85 6.31 8.63
CA ASP A 62 11.43 6.62 9.93
C ASP A 62 10.57 6.07 11.09
N GLU A 63 9.50 5.36 10.79
CA GLU A 63 8.54 4.82 11.75
C GLU A 63 8.69 3.30 11.88
N SER A 64 8.52 2.81 13.11
CA SER A 64 8.40 1.39 13.39
C SER A 64 7.06 0.84 12.94
N ILE A 65 6.97 -0.49 12.80
CA ILE A 65 5.71 -1.16 12.46
C ILE A 65 4.59 -0.85 13.47
N ASP A 66 4.92 -0.69 14.75
CA ASP A 66 3.96 -0.35 15.80
C ASP A 66 3.42 1.08 15.65
N GLU A 67 4.28 2.03 15.26
CA GLU A 67 3.87 3.41 14.95
C GLU A 67 2.96 3.45 13.72
N VAL A 68 3.29 2.69 12.67
CA VAL A 68 2.46 2.59 11.47
C VAL A 68 1.11 1.93 11.78
N ARG A 69 1.07 0.89 12.63
CA ARG A 69 -0.20 0.30 13.11
C ARG A 69 -1.07 1.33 13.82
N ALA A 70 -0.49 2.18 14.65
CA ALA A 70 -1.20 3.24 15.34
C ALA A 70 -1.71 4.31 14.36
N PHE A 71 -0.91 4.66 13.36
CA PHE A 71 -1.31 5.54 12.26
C PHE A 71 -2.51 4.98 11.48
N VAL A 72 -2.41 3.73 10.99
CA VAL A 72 -3.50 3.08 10.24
C VAL A 72 -4.76 2.97 11.10
N SER A 73 -4.62 2.61 12.37
CA SER A 73 -5.76 2.53 13.30
C SER A 73 -6.44 3.89 13.50
N THR A 74 -5.67 4.98 13.47
CA THR A 74 -6.19 6.36 13.57
C THR A 74 -6.85 6.79 12.26
N TRP A 75 -6.26 6.42 11.12
CA TRP A 75 -6.81 6.65 9.78
C TRP A 75 -8.18 5.99 9.60
N THR A 76 -8.35 4.79 10.16
CA THR A 76 -9.59 4.02 10.10
C THR A 76 -10.66 4.48 11.09
N LEU A 77 -10.44 5.52 11.93
CA LEU A 77 -11.43 5.95 12.92
C LEU A 77 -12.74 6.45 12.30
N ASP A 78 -12.70 6.91 11.05
CA ASP A 78 -13.88 7.28 10.25
C ASP A 78 -14.38 6.16 9.32
N LEU A 79 -13.72 4.99 9.35
CA LEU A 79 -14.07 3.80 8.56
C LEU A 79 -14.75 2.74 9.45
N ASP A 80 -15.54 1.86 8.82
CA ASP A 80 -16.30 0.84 9.54
C ASP A 80 -15.33 -0.11 10.30
N PRO A 81 -15.48 -0.29 11.63
CA PRO A 81 -14.54 -1.07 12.45
C PRO A 81 -14.49 -2.57 12.13
N GLU A 82 -15.34 -3.07 11.22
CA GLU A 82 -15.34 -4.48 10.79
C GLU A 82 -14.29 -4.79 9.70
N GLU A 83 -13.63 -3.77 9.11
CA GLU A 83 -12.57 -3.96 8.11
C GLU A 83 -11.21 -4.26 8.77
N PRO A 84 -10.62 -5.46 8.56
CA PRO A 84 -9.41 -5.86 9.27
C PRO A 84 -8.14 -5.23 8.69
N ILE A 85 -7.28 -4.67 9.55
CA ILE A 85 -5.90 -4.34 9.19
C ILE A 85 -5.12 -5.65 8.96
N LYS A 86 -4.51 -5.78 7.78
CA LYS A 86 -3.71 -6.95 7.38
C LYS A 86 -2.28 -6.54 7.09
N GLU A 87 -1.32 -7.24 7.70
CA GLU A 87 0.09 -7.10 7.35
C GLU A 87 0.46 -8.07 6.23
N VAL A 88 1.21 -7.56 5.25
CA VAL A 88 1.68 -8.33 4.10
C VAL A 88 3.19 -8.12 3.97
N TYR A 89 3.90 -9.21 3.70
CA TYR A 89 5.35 -9.21 3.47
C TYR A 89 5.60 -9.61 2.02
N LEU A 90 6.27 -8.74 1.26
CA LEU A 90 6.57 -8.88 -0.17
C LEU A 90 8.04 -9.21 -0.42
#